data_AF-A0A8J2P6X7-F1
#
_entry.id   AF-A0A8J2P6X7-F1
#
_cell.length_a   1.000
_cell.length_b   1.000
_cell.length_c   1.000
_cell.angle_alpha   90.00
_cell.angle_beta   90.00
_cell.angle_gamma   90.00
#
_symmetry.space_group_name_H-M   'P 1'
#
loop_
_entity.id
_entity.type
_entity.pdbx_description
1 polymer ?
#
loop_
_entity_poly.entity_id
_entity_poly.type
_entity_poly.pdbx_seq_one_letter_code
_entity_poly.pdbx_strand_id
1 'polypeptide(L)'
;MLIDYTSSNVPLVAKNQLLGKGAFGMVIRGKYLEEDVAVKTTLPHAEVSYFKALLSELKVMAYIGTHANVVRFFGAVTSKIRERIVYVVLELSPFGSLESHLKASRATYVNFIENDNITKIKVTYDPASPAVTTCDLISWSQQIAAGMEYLENKKGNI
;
A
#
# COMPACT_ATOMS: atom_id res chain seq x y z
N MET A 1 -13.54 -4.20 12.83
CA MET A 1 -13.49 -3.09 13.81
C MET A 1 -13.03 -1.85 13.06
N LEU A 2 -13.89 -0.86 12.86
CA LEU A 2 -13.49 0.42 12.25
C LEU A 2 -12.82 1.26 13.34
N ILE A 3 -11.51 1.46 13.26
CA ILE A 3 -10.82 2.37 14.20
C ILE A 3 -11.05 3.79 13.70
N ASP A 4 -11.92 4.53 14.38
CA ASP A 4 -12.11 5.95 14.14
C ASP A 4 -11.20 6.76 15.08
N TYR A 5 -10.23 7.45 14.49
CA TYR A 5 -9.20 8.18 15.22
C TYR A 5 -9.66 9.52 15.76
N THR A 6 -10.88 9.95 15.47
CA THR A 6 -11.45 11.18 16.04
C THR A 6 -11.54 11.14 17.57
N SER A 7 -11.52 9.94 18.15
CA SER A 7 -11.53 9.73 19.60
C SER A 7 -10.14 9.57 20.22
N SER A 8 -9.07 9.52 19.42
CA SER A 8 -7.69 9.41 19.91
C SER A 8 -7.04 10.80 20.02
N ASN A 9 -6.36 11.09 21.13
CA ASN A 9 -5.62 12.34 21.34
C ASN A 9 -4.36 12.49 20.45
N VAL A 10 -4.17 11.61 19.47
CA VAL A 10 -3.01 11.64 18.56
C VAL A 10 -3.45 12.24 17.22
N PRO A 11 -2.95 13.42 16.85
CA PRO A 11 -3.35 14.07 15.60
C PRO A 11 -2.75 13.37 14.38
N LEU A 12 -3.58 13.12 13.37
CA LEU A 12 -3.11 12.86 12.01
C LEU A 12 -2.65 14.19 11.41
N VAL A 13 -1.36 14.28 11.06
CA VAL A 13 -0.79 15.47 10.41
C VAL A 13 -0.62 15.20 8.93
N ALA A 14 -1.49 15.77 8.10
CA ALA A 14 -1.34 15.73 6.64
C ALA A 14 -0.15 16.60 6.19
N LYS A 15 0.67 16.09 5.28
CA LYS A 15 1.78 16.84 4.64
C LYS A 15 1.37 17.28 3.22
N ASN A 16 1.93 18.38 2.74
CA ASN A 16 1.78 18.83 1.34
C ASN A 16 2.66 18.03 0.37
N GLN A 17 2.58 16.70 0.41
CA GLN A 17 3.27 15.81 -0.52
C GLN A 17 2.27 14.83 -1.11
N LEU A 18 1.94 15.00 -2.39
CA LEU A 18 1.11 14.07 -3.14
C LEU A 18 1.91 12.80 -3.45
N LEU A 19 1.38 11.64 -3.07
CA LEU A 19 1.95 10.32 -3.36
C LEU A 19 1.31 9.68 -4.59
N GLY A 20 0.03 9.97 -4.84
CA GLY A 20 -0.68 9.48 -6.01
C GLY A 20 -2.03 10.16 -6.18
N LYS A 21 -2.52 10.20 -7.42
CA LYS A 21 -3.85 10.71 -7.77
C LYS A 21 -4.50 9.75 -8.75
N GLY A 22 -5.76 9.39 -8.49
CA GLY A 22 -6.56 8.54 -9.36
C GLY A 22 -7.93 9.14 -9.61
N ALA A 23 -8.80 8.40 -10.31
CA ALA A 23 -10.16 8.84 -10.61
C ALA A 23 -10.97 9.16 -9.34
N PHE A 24 -10.77 8.38 -8.28
CA PHE A 24 -11.60 8.44 -7.05
C PHE A 24 -11.06 9.38 -5.97
N GLY A 25 -9.86 9.95 -6.14
CA GLY A 25 -9.24 10.75 -5.09
C GLY A 25 -7.75 10.93 -5.21
N MET A 26 -7.14 11.24 -4.07
CA MET A 26 -5.70 11.42 -3.92
C MET A 26 -5.18 10.68 -2.69
N VAL A 27 -3.89 10.38 -2.73
CA VAL A 27 -3.11 9.86 -1.61
C VAL A 27 -2.02 10.87 -1.32
N ILE A 28 -1.95 11.35 -0.08
CA ILE A 28 -0.92 12.28 0.39
C ILE A 28 -0.11 11.65 1.51
N ARG A 29 1.12 12.12 1.70
CA ARG A 29 1.91 11.72 2.87
C ARG A 29 1.31 12.37 4.12
N GLY A 30 1.28 11.64 5.22
CA GLY A 30 0.93 12.15 6.53
C GLY A 30 1.91 11.66 7.58
N LYS A 31 1.67 12.06 8.83
CA LYS A 31 2.37 11.55 10.01
C LYS A 31 1.33 11.13 11.05
N TYR A 32 1.49 9.94 11.62
CA TYR A 32 0.62 9.37 12.64
C TYR A 32 1.47 8.53 13.60
N LEU A 33 1.34 8.74 14.92
CA LEU A 33 2.17 8.08 15.94
C LEU A 33 3.68 8.18 15.66
N GLU A 34 4.14 9.35 15.22
CA GLU A 34 5.51 9.58 14.76
C GLU A 34 5.96 8.78 13.51
N GLU A 35 5.11 7.93 12.94
CA GLU A 35 5.36 7.19 11.71
C GLU A 35 4.86 7.95 10.48
N ASP A 36 5.57 7.83 9.36
CA ASP A 36 5.07 8.29 8.07
C ASP A 36 3.97 7.36 7.55
N VAL A 37 2.85 7.95 7.11
CA VAL A 37 1.67 7.22 6.63
C VAL A 37 1.23 7.72 5.26
N ALA A 38 0.49 6.88 4.54
CA ALA A 38 -0.26 7.28 3.36
C ALA A 38 -1.70 7.61 3.77
N VAL A 39 -2.19 8.78 3.35
CA VAL A 39 -3.54 9.25 3.65
C VAL A 39 -4.35 9.35 2.37
N LYS A 40 -5.35 8.49 2.21
CA LYS A 40 -6.25 8.49 1.07
C LYS A 40 -7.50 9.33 1.38
N THR A 41 -7.87 10.20 0.45
CA THR A 41 -9.08 11.04 0.54
C THR A 41 -9.60 11.41 -0.85
N THR A 42 -10.83 11.92 -0.94
CA THR A 42 -11.41 12.41 -2.19
C THR A 42 -10.82 13.77 -2.57
N LEU A 43 -10.86 14.12 -3.87
CA LEU A 43 -10.53 15.47 -4.31
C LEU A 43 -11.53 16.50 -3.73
N PRO A 44 -11.12 17.78 -3.56
CA PRO A 44 -12.07 18.85 -3.30
C PRO A 44 -13.17 18.87 -4.36
N HIS A 45 -14.42 19.03 -3.93
CA HIS A 45 -15.60 19.06 -4.81
C HIS A 45 -15.82 17.78 -5.65
N ALA A 46 -15.27 16.64 -5.23
CA ALA A 46 -15.53 15.36 -5.87
C ALA A 46 -17.03 15.02 -5.89
N GLU A 47 -17.45 14.29 -6.94
CA GLU A 47 -18.80 13.76 -7.03
C GLU A 47 -19.14 12.85 -5.84
N VAL A 48 -20.43 12.80 -5.49
CA VAL A 48 -20.94 11.96 -4.38
C VAL A 48 -20.62 10.48 -4.61
N SER A 49 -20.57 10.04 -5.87
CA SER A 49 -20.18 8.70 -6.29
C SER A 49 -18.77 8.32 -5.77
N TYR A 50 -17.80 9.23 -5.88
CA TYR A 50 -16.42 9.01 -5.43
C TYR A 50 -16.30 8.94 -3.91
N PHE A 51 -17.08 9.76 -3.19
CA PHE A 51 -17.15 9.67 -1.73
C PHE A 51 -17.72 8.31 -1.28
N LYS A 52 -18.80 7.84 -1.91
CA LYS A 52 -19.38 6.51 -1.63
C LYS A 52 -18.42 5.36 -1.97
N ALA A 53 -17.66 5.49 -3.06
CA ALA A 53 -16.62 4.53 -3.43
C ALA A 53 -15.53 4.46 -2.34
N LEU A 54 -15.02 5.61 -1.87
CA LEU A 54 -14.05 5.66 -0.77
C LEU A 54 -14.58 5.01 0.51
N LEU A 55 -15.85 5.26 0.87
CA LEU A 55 -16.47 4.60 2.03
C LEU A 55 -16.58 3.08 1.85
N SER A 56 -16.79 2.61 0.62
CA SER A 56 -16.86 1.18 0.32
C SER A 56 -15.47 0.53 0.43
N GLU A 57 -14.43 1.18 -0.09
CA GLU A 57 -13.05 0.74 0.10
C GLU A 57 -12.66 0.72 1.59
N LEU A 58 -13.02 1.76 2.36
CA LEU A 58 -12.77 1.83 3.80
C LEU A 58 -13.38 0.64 4.55
N LYS A 59 -14.62 0.27 4.21
CA LYS A 59 -15.29 -0.91 4.81
C LYS A 59 -14.53 -2.20 4.52
N VAL A 60 -14.06 -2.38 3.29
CA VAL A 60 -13.27 -3.55 2.89
C VAL A 60 -11.95 -3.59 3.66
N MET A 61 -11.23 -2.46 3.73
CA MET A 61 -9.97 -2.37 4.48
C MET A 61 -10.14 -2.66 5.98
N ALA A 62 -11.20 -2.13 6.60
CA ALA A 62 -11.51 -2.35 8.01
C ALA A 62 -11.92 -3.81 8.34
N TYR A 63 -12.28 -4.59 7.32
CA TYR A 63 -12.69 -5.97 7.45
C TYR A 63 -11.53 -6.96 7.21
N ILE A 64 -10.70 -6.71 6.18
CA ILE A 64 -9.62 -7.61 5.76
C ILE A 64 -8.69 -7.97 6.92
N GLY A 65 -8.31 -6.98 7.75
CA GLY A 65 -7.35 -7.14 8.83
C GLY A 65 -5.91 -6.91 8.37
N THR A 66 -4.94 -7.44 9.13
CA THR A 66 -3.50 -7.22 8.89
C THR A 66 -2.83 -8.48 8.32
N HIS A 67 -1.96 -8.29 7.33
CA HIS A 67 -1.08 -9.31 6.77
C HIS A 67 0.21 -8.66 6.25
N ALA A 68 1.35 -9.34 6.30
CA ALA A 68 2.65 -8.77 5.94
C ALA A 68 2.75 -8.34 4.45
N ASN A 69 2.00 -8.99 3.57
CA ASN A 69 2.01 -8.72 2.12
C ASN A 69 0.75 -7.98 1.63
N VAL A 70 0.00 -7.34 2.53
CA VAL A 70 -1.13 -6.46 2.21
C VAL A 70 -0.89 -5.14 2.92
N VAL A 71 -1.07 -4.01 2.22
CA VAL A 71 -0.88 -2.68 2.80
C VAL A 71 -1.72 -2.55 4.06
N ARG A 72 -1.06 -2.30 5.19
CA ARG A 72 -1.73 -2.26 6.48
C ARG A 72 -2.65 -1.04 6.60
N PHE A 73 -3.88 -1.29 7.00
CA PHE A 73 -4.83 -0.26 7.39
C PHE A 73 -4.66 0.06 8.87
N PHE A 74 -4.45 1.34 9.19
CA PHE A 74 -4.44 1.81 10.57
C PHE A 74 -5.87 2.09 11.03
N GLY A 75 -6.59 2.92 10.27
CA GLY A 75 -7.91 3.41 10.66
C GLY A 75 -8.32 4.60 9.79
N ALA A 76 -9.36 5.31 10.21
CA ALA A 76 -9.86 6.48 9.48
C ALA A 76 -10.15 7.65 10.41
N VAL A 77 -10.20 8.86 9.83
CA VAL A 77 -10.71 10.07 10.48
C VAL A 77 -12.06 10.40 9.85
N THR A 78 -13.13 10.32 10.65
CA THR A 78 -14.50 10.53 10.13
C THR A 78 -15.24 11.74 10.75
N SER A 79 -14.53 12.62 11.46
CA SER A 79 -15.15 13.76 12.17
C SER A 79 -15.92 14.71 11.25
N LYS A 80 -15.48 14.82 9.99
CA LYS A 80 -16.10 15.65 8.94
C LYS A 80 -16.86 14.83 7.90
N ILE A 81 -17.32 13.63 8.25
CA ILE A 81 -18.05 12.76 7.32
C ILE A 81 -19.35 13.41 6.79
N ARG A 82 -20.01 14.26 7.60
CA ARG A 82 -21.19 15.04 7.18
C ARG A 82 -20.86 16.08 6.10
N GLU A 83 -19.63 16.57 6.06
CA GLU A 83 -19.09 17.45 5.01
C GLU A 83 -18.55 16.64 3.81
N ARG A 84 -18.69 15.31 3.82
CA ARG A 84 -18.12 14.36 2.85
C ARG A 84 -16.59 14.36 2.82
N ILE A 85 -15.97 14.56 3.98
CA ILE A 85 -14.52 14.49 4.16
C ILE A 85 -14.19 13.31 5.06
N VAL A 86 -13.41 12.37 4.52
CA VAL A 86 -12.88 11.20 5.24
C VAL A 86 -11.41 11.03 4.86
N TYR A 87 -10.59 10.70 5.84
CA TYR A 87 -9.18 10.35 5.64
C TYR A 87 -8.97 8.89 6.02
N VAL A 88 -8.53 8.07 5.08
CA VAL A 88 -8.17 6.68 5.30
C VAL A 88 -6.66 6.61 5.51
N VAL A 89 -6.22 6.10 6.67
CA VAL A 89 -4.82 6.08 7.09
C VAL A 89 -4.24 4.69 6.84
N LEU A 90 -3.19 4.63 6.02
CA LEU A 90 -2.56 3.44 5.51
C LEU A 90 -1.05 3.48 5.77
N GLU A 91 -0.43 2.30 5.78
CA GLU A 91 1.03 2.18 5.71
C GLU A 91 1.58 2.90 4.47
N LEU A 92 2.67 3.64 4.67
CA LEU A 92 3.42 4.22 3.57
C LEU A 92 4.37 3.18 2.98
N SER A 93 4.25 2.89 1.68
CA SER A 93 5.27 2.12 0.95
C SER A 93 6.42 3.05 0.54
N PRO A 94 7.60 3.00 1.18
CA PRO A 94 8.65 3.99 0.98
C PRO A 94 9.29 3.94 -0.41
N PHE A 95 9.23 2.79 -1.07
CA PHE A 95 9.81 2.55 -2.40
C PHE A 95 8.80 2.73 -3.55
N GLY A 96 7.57 3.16 -3.25
CA GLY A 96 6.52 3.34 -4.25
C GLY A 96 5.99 2.02 -4.82
N SER A 97 5.56 2.04 -6.08
CA SER A 97 4.99 0.86 -6.74
C SER A 97 6.08 -0.08 -7.28
N LEU A 98 5.79 -1.38 -7.25
CA LEU A 98 6.65 -2.39 -7.85
C LEU A 98 6.86 -2.14 -9.35
N GLU A 99 5.85 -1.62 -10.06
CA GLU A 99 5.97 -1.23 -11.47
C GLU A 99 7.08 -0.19 -11.69
N SER A 100 7.05 0.90 -10.93
CA SER A 100 8.06 1.97 -11.03
C SER A 100 9.45 1.44 -10.66
N HIS A 101 9.52 0.60 -9.63
CA HIS A 101 10.76 -0.03 -9.20
C HIS A 101 11.34 -0.95 -10.28
N LEU A 102 10.54 -1.83 -10.87
CA LEU A 102 10.96 -2.72 -11.97
C LEU A 102 11.41 -1.94 -13.22
N LYS A 103 10.69 -0.87 -13.56
CA LYS A 103 11.06 0.01 -14.68
C LYS A 103 12.41 0.69 -14.44
N ALA A 104 12.67 1.17 -13.22
CA ALA A 104 13.93 1.80 -12.85
C ALA A 104 15.11 0.82 -12.86
N SER A 105 14.88 -0.43 -12.45
CA SER A 105 15.92 -1.47 -12.32
C SER A 105 16.17 -2.24 -13.62
N ARG A 106 15.46 -1.94 -14.71
CA ARG A 106 15.54 -2.69 -15.98
C ARG A 106 16.95 -2.74 -16.56
N ALA A 107 17.70 -1.65 -16.46
CA ALA A 107 19.05 -1.54 -17.02
C ALA A 107 20.12 -2.27 -16.18
N THR A 108 19.84 -2.49 -14.89
CA THR A 108 20.78 -3.09 -13.94
C THR A 108 20.38 -4.51 -13.53
N TYR A 109 19.33 -5.06 -14.14
CA TYR A 109 18.80 -6.38 -13.83
C TYR A 109 19.85 -7.49 -14.05
N VAL A 110 19.95 -8.40 -13.08
CA VAL A 110 20.85 -9.55 -13.15
C VAL A 110 20.05 -10.84 -13.28
N ASN A 111 20.18 -11.51 -14.43
CA ASN A 111 19.59 -12.81 -14.67
C ASN A 111 20.45 -13.94 -14.10
N PHE A 112 19.86 -14.79 -13.27
CA PHE A 112 20.46 -16.00 -12.72
C PHE A 112 19.86 -17.30 -13.27
N ILE A 113 18.98 -17.22 -14.27
CA ILE A 113 18.42 -18.38 -14.98
C ILE A 113 19.19 -18.60 -16.27
N GLU A 114 19.69 -19.82 -16.44
CA GLU A 114 20.31 -20.29 -17.68
C GLU A 114 19.89 -21.75 -17.91
N ASN A 115 19.37 -22.05 -19.11
CA ASN A 115 18.81 -23.36 -19.47
C ASN A 115 17.78 -23.89 -18.44
N ASP A 116 16.84 -23.04 -18.02
CA ASP A 116 15.82 -23.31 -16.98
C ASP A 116 16.34 -23.72 -15.60
N ASN A 117 17.65 -23.59 -15.38
CA ASN A 117 18.30 -23.88 -14.11
C ASN A 117 18.78 -22.57 -13.47
N ILE A 118 18.68 -22.49 -12.15
CA ILE A 118 19.24 -21.37 -11.39
C ILE A 118 20.76 -21.62 -11.28
N THR A 119 21.54 -20.98 -12.15
CA THR A 119 22.97 -21.29 -12.30
C THR A 119 23.88 -20.49 -11.38
N LYS A 120 23.38 -19.39 -10.79
CA LYS A 120 24.18 -18.43 -10.01
C LYS A 120 23.69 -18.18 -8.58
N ILE A 121 23.27 -19.23 -7.87
CA ILE A 121 23.05 -19.15 -6.41
C ILE A 121 24.36 -18.75 -5.66
N LYS A 122 25.52 -18.94 -6.29
CA LYS A 122 26.85 -18.58 -5.75
C LYS A 122 27.35 -17.17 -6.05
N VAL A 123 26.63 -16.34 -6.81
CA VAL A 123 26.89 -14.90 -6.74
C VAL A 123 26.29 -14.48 -5.41
N THR A 124 27.16 -14.24 -4.43
CA THR A 124 26.81 -13.73 -3.10
C THR A 124 25.70 -12.71 -3.26
N TYR A 125 24.48 -13.07 -2.84
CA TYR A 125 23.41 -12.10 -2.63
C TYR A 125 24.03 -11.02 -1.75
N ASP A 126 24.35 -9.89 -2.38
CA ASP A 126 24.83 -8.74 -1.68
C ASP A 126 23.58 -7.92 -1.37
N PRO A 127 23.08 -7.96 -0.13
CA PRO A 127 21.93 -7.14 0.26
C PRO A 127 22.20 -5.65 0.11
N ALA A 128 23.46 -5.22 -0.08
CA ALA A 128 23.83 -3.84 -0.38
C ALA A 128 23.86 -3.52 -1.88
N SER A 129 23.78 -4.52 -2.77
CA SER A 129 23.71 -4.29 -4.21
C SER A 129 22.34 -3.69 -4.57
N PRO A 130 22.29 -2.55 -5.28
CA PRO A 130 21.04 -1.94 -5.71
C PRO A 130 20.40 -2.66 -6.92
N ALA A 131 21.05 -3.71 -7.45
CA ALA A 131 20.59 -4.41 -8.63
C ALA A 131 19.49 -5.41 -8.30
N VAL A 132 18.39 -5.35 -9.05
CA VAL A 132 17.32 -6.36 -8.97
C VAL A 132 17.78 -7.65 -9.65
N THR A 133 17.56 -8.78 -8.98
CA THR A 133 17.97 -10.10 -9.45
C THR A 133 16.77 -11.00 -9.75
N THR A 134 16.99 -12.14 -10.42
CA THR A 134 15.96 -13.19 -10.53
C THR A 134 15.40 -13.61 -9.17
N CYS A 135 16.23 -13.69 -8.12
CA CYS A 135 15.79 -14.09 -6.79
C CYS A 135 14.78 -13.11 -6.20
N ASP A 136 14.97 -11.81 -6.43
CA ASP A 136 14.02 -10.77 -5.99
C ASP A 136 12.67 -10.93 -6.70
N LEU A 137 12.68 -11.19 -8.01
CA LEU A 137 11.44 -11.44 -8.78
C LEU A 137 10.67 -12.66 -8.25
N ILE A 138 11.38 -13.75 -7.93
CA ILE A 138 10.78 -14.95 -7.33
C ILE A 138 10.21 -14.64 -5.95
N SER A 139 10.97 -13.93 -5.11
CA SER A 139 10.54 -13.53 -3.77
C SER A 139 9.30 -12.64 -3.81
N TRP A 140 9.26 -11.62 -4.67
CA TRP A 140 8.09 -10.77 -4.84
C TRP A 140 6.88 -11.56 -5.36
N SER A 141 7.09 -12.51 -6.27
CA SER A 141 6.02 -13.38 -6.76
C SER A 141 5.41 -14.22 -5.62
N GLN A 142 6.25 -14.79 -4.76
CA GLN A 142 5.82 -15.54 -3.57
C GLN A 142 5.06 -14.64 -2.57
N GLN A 143 5.56 -13.44 -2.30
CA GLN A 143 4.94 -12.47 -1.41
C GLN A 143 3.56 -12.02 -1.92
N ILE A 144 3.45 -11.73 -3.23
CA ILE A 144 2.18 -11.39 -3.85
C ILE A 144 1.20 -12.56 -3.73
N ALA A 145 1.65 -13.79 -4.03
CA ALA A 145 0.80 -14.98 -3.91
C ALA A 145 0.28 -15.17 -2.48
N ALA A 146 1.16 -15.06 -1.47
CA ALA A 146 0.77 -15.17 -0.06
C ALA A 146 -0.23 -14.07 0.36
N GLY A 147 -0.03 -12.83 -0.10
CA GLY A 147 -0.98 -11.74 0.13
C GLY A 147 -2.34 -12.00 -0.51
N MET A 148 -2.37 -12.54 -1.73
CA MET A 148 -3.62 -12.85 -2.42
C MET A 148 -4.34 -14.07 -1.82
N GLU A 149 -3.60 -15.08 -1.38
CA GLU A 149 -4.16 -16.21 -0.62
C GLU A 149 -4.82 -15.74 0.68
N TYR A 150 -4.16 -14.83 1.40
CA TYR A 150 -4.76 -14.21 2.58
C TYR A 150 -6.07 -13.49 2.26
N LEU A 151 -6.12 -12.70 1.18
CA LEU A 151 -7.34 -11.98 0.77
C LEU A 151 -8.45 -12.95 0.33
N GLU A 152 -8.11 -14.05 -0.34
CA GLU A 152 -9.08 -15.07 -0.74
C GLU A 152 -9.77 -15.69 0.48
N ASN A 153 -8.99 -16.03 1.51
CA ASN A 153 -9.50 -16.58 2.77
C ASN A 153 -10.39 -15.61 3.56
N LYS A 154 -10.41 -14.32 3.18
CA LYS A 154 -11.30 -13.31 3.76
C LYS A 154 -12.64 -13.17 3.02
N LYS A 155 -12.76 -13.64 1.77
CA LYS A 155 -14.00 -13.51 0.96
C LYS A 155 -15.18 -14.30 1.52
N GLY A 156 -14.94 -15.45 2.16
CA GLY A 156 -16.00 -16.33 2.68
C GLY A 156 -16.73 -15.85 3.94
N ASN A 157 -16.38 -14.68 4.48
CA ASN A 157 -16.89 -14.15 5.75
C ASN A 157 -17.43 -12.69 5.59
N ILE A 158 -17.65 -12.22 4.35
CA ILE A 158 -18.19 -10.87 4.01
C ILE A 158 -19.70 -10.94 3.81
#